data_AF-A0A974NRH3-F1
#
_entry.id   AF-A0A974NRH3-F1
#
_cell.length_a   1.000
_cell.length_b   1.000
_cell.length_c   1.000
_cell.angle_alpha   90.00
_cell.angle_beta   90.00
_cell.angle_gamma   90.00
#
_symmetry.space_group_name_H-M   'P 1'
#
loop_
_entity.id
_entity.type
_entity.pdbx_description
1 polymer ?
#
loop_
_entity_poly.entity_id
_entity_poly.type
_entity_poly.pdbx_seq_one_letter_code
_entity_poly.pdbx_strand_id
1 'polypeptide(L)' 'MSTENFDGAALLLKYKDHNGKTHTEYIIGYFEKGYSGEASITIKSVRPNGKLEMDIHENTSL' A
#
# COMPACT_ATOMS: atom_id res chain seq x y z
N MET A 1 2.40 -23.25 -23.49
CA MET A 1 2.25 -21.84 -23.06
C MET A 1 2.68 -21.80 -21.61
N SER A 2 3.89 -21.31 -21.35
CA SER A 2 4.41 -21.10 -20.02
C SER A 2 3.56 -20.01 -19.35
N THR A 3 2.81 -20.38 -18.32
CA THR A 3 2.41 -19.45 -17.28
C THR A 3 3.70 -18.97 -16.63
N GLU A 4 4.29 -17.89 -17.14
CA GLU A 4 5.32 -17.19 -16.39
C GLU A 4 4.70 -16.84 -15.04
N ASN A 5 5.28 -17.42 -13.99
CA ASN A 5 4.82 -17.24 -12.61
C ASN A 5 4.79 -15.74 -12.34
N PHE A 6 3.62 -15.20 -12.07
CA PHE A 6 3.47 -13.81 -11.66
C PHE A 6 4.08 -13.68 -10.25
N ASP A 7 5.38 -13.37 -10.18
CA ASP A 7 6.18 -13.34 -8.94
C ASP A 7 6.22 -11.94 -8.30
N GLY A 8 5.32 -11.06 -8.75
CA GLY A 8 5.14 -9.71 -8.22
C GLY A 8 4.20 -9.69 -7.02
N ALA A 9 4.63 -9.03 -5.95
CA ALA A 9 3.86 -8.76 -4.75
C ALA A 9 3.62 -7.25 -4.58
N ALA A 10 2.65 -6.89 -3.73
CA ALA A 10 2.34 -5.52 -3.37
C ALA A 10 2.09 -5.42 -1.85
N LEU A 11 2.47 -4.28 -1.26
CA LEU A 11 2.20 -3.97 0.14
C LEU A 11 1.02 -3.01 0.20
N LEU A 12 -0.05 -3.44 0.88
CA LEU A 12 -1.31 -2.70 0.94
C LEU A 12 -1.66 -2.34 2.38
N LEU A 13 -2.13 -1.11 2.60
CA LEU A 13 -2.77 -0.70 3.86
C LEU A 13 -4.28 -0.77 3.68
N LYS A 14 -4.94 -1.59 4.50
CA LYS A 14 -6.40 -1.71 4.54
C LYS A 14 -6.94 -1.21 5.87
N TYR A 15 -7.93 -0.34 5.83
CA TYR A 15 -8.60 0.17 7.02
C TYR A 15 -10.09 0.40 6.75
N LYS A 16 -10.89 0.47 7.82
CA LYS A 16 -12.31 0.83 7.75
C LYS A 16 -12.49 2.25 8.25
N ASP A 17 -13.31 3.02 7.55
CA ASP A 17 -13.74 4.32 8.03
C ASP A 17 -14.93 4.20 9.00
N HIS A 18 -15.41 5.33 9.52
CA HIS A 18 -16.48 5.35 10.52
C HIS A 18 -17.85 4.88 9.99
N ASN A 19 -18.01 4.76 8.66
CA ASN A 19 -19.21 4.26 7.99
C ASN A 19 -19.08 2.76 7.69
N GLY A 20 -17.98 2.13 8.13
CA GLY A 20 -17.67 0.74 7.86
C GLY A 20 -17.13 0.48 6.45
N LYS A 21 -16.86 1.53 5.65
CA LYS A 21 -16.30 1.36 4.30
C LYS A 21 -14.82 1.01 4.39
N THR A 22 -14.44 -0.07 3.73
CA THR A 22 -13.03 -0.47 3.58
C THR A 22 -12.35 0.41 2.53
N HIS A 23 -11.23 1.02 2.91
CA HIS A 23 -10.29 1.69 2.02
C HIS A 23 -9.05 0.82 1.87
N THR A 24 -8.44 0.84 0.68
CA THR A 24 -7.20 0.12 0.37
C THR A 24 -6.26 1.10 -0.30
N GLU A 25 -5.13 1.37 0.34
CA GLU A 25 -4.06 2.20 -0.20
C GLU A 25 -2.87 1.30 -0.60
N TYR A 26 -2.28 1.59 -1.75
CA TYR A 26 -1.05 0.94 -2.18
C TYR A 26 0.13 1.62 -1.50
N ILE A 27 0.82 0.89 -0.61
CA ILE A 27 2.02 1.39 0.07
C ILE A 27 3.25 1.13 -0.80
N ILE A 28 3.36 -0.09 -1.35
CA ILE A 28 4.32 -0.45 -2.38
C ILE A 28 3.54 -1.16 -3.48
N GLY A 29 3.57 -0.59 -4.69
CA GLY A 29 2.74 -1.04 -5.81
C GLY A 29 3.20 -2.34 -6.47
N TYR A 30 4.52 -2.56 -6.53
CA TYR A 30 5.12 -3.76 -7.13
C TYR A 30 6.52 -4.02 -6.54
N PHE A 31 6.77 -5.25 -6.09
CA PHE A 31 8.11 -5.74 -5.78
C PHE A 31 8.19 -7.25 -6.05
N GLU A 32 9.35 -7.73 -6.50
CA GLU A 32 9.58 -9.16 -6.77
C GLU A 32 10.41 -9.80 -5.67
N LYS A 33 10.51 -11.13 -5.70
CA LYS A 33 11.42 -11.86 -4.81
C LYS A 33 12.85 -11.35 -4.97
N GLY A 34 13.48 -11.00 -3.85
CA GLY A 34 14.84 -10.45 -3.80
C GLY A 34 14.87 -8.93 -3.58
N TYR A 35 13.77 -8.23 -3.87
CA TYR A 35 13.65 -6.82 -3.53
C TYR A 35 13.54 -6.64 -2.01
N SER A 36 14.18 -5.58 -1.53
CA SER A 36 13.96 -5.00 -0.21
C SER A 36 13.35 -3.62 -0.38
N GLY A 37 12.55 -3.19 0.60
CA GLY A 37 11.94 -1.88 0.53
C GLY A 37 11.55 -1.36 1.91
N GLU A 38 11.48 -0.04 1.99
CA GLU A 38 11.00 0.68 3.15
C GLU A 38 9.89 1.63 2.70
N ALA A 39 8.89 1.80 3.55
CA ALA A 39 7.85 2.80 3.34
C ALA A 39 7.60 3.59 4.62
N SER A 40 7.58 4.92 4.48
CA SER A 40 7.20 5.86 5.52
C SER A 40 5.82 6.43 5.19
N ILE A 41 4.85 6.18 6.07
CA ILE A 41 3.47 6.62 5.91
C ILE A 41 3.20 7.73 6.94
N THR A 42 2.80 8.91 6.46
CA THR A 42 2.36 10.01 7.33
C THR A 42 0.87 10.26 7.13
N ILE A 43 0.07 10.08 8.18
CA ILE A 43 -1.34 10.50 8.19
C ILE A 43 -1.37 12.01 8.44
N LYS A 44 -1.73 12.80 7.42
CA LYS A 44 -1.79 14.27 7.52
C LYS A 44 -3.07 14.75 8.18
N SER A 45 -4.18 14.08 7.90
CA SER A 45 -5.49 14.43 8.45
C SER A 45 -6.43 13.22 8.45
N VAL A 46 -7.52 13.35 9.21
CA VAL A 46 -8.65 12.43 9.17
C VAL A 46 -9.87 13.23 8.75
N ARG A 47 -10.46 12.88 7.60
CA ARG A 47 -11.69 13.53 7.12
C ARG A 47 -12.85 13.24 8.08
N PRO A 48 -13.92 14.06 8.08
CA PRO A 48 -15.08 13.83 8.94
C PRO A 48 -15.68 12.43 8.78
N ASN A 49 -15.52 11.81 7.60
CA ASN A 49 -16.00 10.48 7.32
C ASN A 49 -15.08 9.33 7.79
N GLY A 50 -13.99 9.62 8.50
CA GLY A 50 -12.98 8.65 8.91
C GLY A 50 -12.00 8.24 7.79
N LYS A 51 -12.07 8.82 6.59
CA LYS A 51 -11.07 8.60 5.54
C LYS A 51 -9.76 9.30 5.93
N LEU A 52 -8.66 8.57 5.88
CA LEU A 52 -7.33 9.09 6.15
C LEU A 52 -6.79 9.80 4.91
N GLU A 53 -6.23 10.99 5.10
CA GLU A 53 -5.37 11.63 4.10
C GLU A 53 -3.92 11.29 4.44
N MET A 54 -3.25 10.61 3.52
CA MET A 54 -1.92 10.06 3.74
C MET A 54 -0.95 10.56 2.70
N ASP A 55 0.28 10.71 3.15
CA ASP A 55 1.46 10.94 2.34
C ASP A 55 2.33 9.69 2.50
N ILE A 56 2.63 9.05 1.37
CA ILE A 56 3.30 7.74 1.34
C ILE A 56 4.60 7.95 0.55
N HIS A 57 5.72 7.76 1.24
CA HIS A 57 7.03 7.71 0.60
C HIS A 57 7.53 6.27 0.69
N GLU A 58 7.79 5.67 -0.45
CA GLU A 58 8.37 4.34 -0.55
C GLU A 58 9.70 4.39 -1.27
N ASN A 59 10.56 3.45 -0.93
CA ASN A 59 11.78 3.18 -1.67
C ASN A 59 11.97 1.66 -1.72
N THR A 60 12.10 1.13 -2.93
CA THR A 60 12.40 -0.27 -3.19
C THR A 60 13.72 -0.40 -3.92
N SER A 61 14.47 -1.45 -3.59
CA SER A 61 15.77 -1.77 -4.17
C SER A 61 15.93 -3.27 -4.34
N LEU A 62 16.68 -3.67 -5.36
CA LEU A 62 17.00 -5.06 -5.68
C LEU A 62 18.33 -5.48 -5.02
#